data_AF-A0A2I0X9E7-F1
#
_entry.id   AF-A0A2I0X9E7-F1
#
_cell.length_a   1.000
_cell.length_b   1.000
_cell.length_c   1.000
_cell.angle_alpha   90.00
_cell.angle_beta   90.00
_cell.angle_gamma   90.00
#
_symmetry.space_group_name_H-M   'P 1'
#
loop_
_entity.id
_entity.type
_entity.pdbx_description
1 polymer ?
#
loop_
_entity_poly.entity_id
_entity_poly.type
_entity_poly.pdbx_seq_one_letter_code
_entity_poly.pdbx_strand_id
1 'polypeptide(L)'
;MLLNGYRQSQGDHTLFFKHSDSGEVRILLVYVNDIILTGNNEEEKASLRKSLTKEFDIKELGRPKYFLGSEVAHSSKGIFISQQKYIKDLLRETGKLACKPASTPVEPNLKLGEAKKDPDVDKVAY
;
A
#
# COMPACT_ATOMS: atom_id res chain seq x y z
N MET A 1 -14.37 8.13 14.83
CA MET A 1 -14.81 7.12 13.84
C MET A 1 -15.93 6.23 14.35
N LEU A 2 -15.79 5.56 15.50
CA LEU A 2 -16.88 4.80 16.13
C LEU A 2 -18.11 5.67 16.44
N LEU A 3 -17.90 6.92 16.86
CA LEU A 3 -18.95 7.93 17.08
C LEU A 3 -19.73 8.33 15.80
N ASN A 4 -19.21 8.05 14.61
CA ASN A 4 -19.88 8.35 13.34
C ASN A 4 -20.71 7.15 12.81
N GLY A 5 -20.88 6.11 13.64
CA GLY A 5 -21.61 4.90 13.30
C GLY A 5 -20.83 3.89 12.46
N TYR A 6 -19.50 4.03 12.37
CA TYR A 6 -18.64 3.02 11.75
C TYR A 6 -18.38 1.87 12.72
N ARG A 7 -18.41 0.65 12.20
CA ARG A 7 -18.02 -0.57 12.92
C ARG A 7 -16.63 -0.99 12.43
N GLN A 8 -15.75 -1.32 13.37
CA GLN A 8 -14.44 -1.87 13.05
C GLN A 8 -14.60 -3.33 12.60
N SER A 9 -13.83 -3.74 11.60
CA SER A 9 -13.76 -5.13 11.16
C SER A 9 -13.07 -6.00 12.19
N GLN A 10 -13.56 -7.24 12.31
CA GLN A 10 -12.98 -8.27 13.18
C GLN A 10 -11.72 -8.89 12.57
N GLY A 11 -11.63 -8.93 11.23
CA GLY A 11 -10.48 -9.50 10.51
C GLY A 11 -9.34 -8.51 10.27
N ASP A 12 -9.64 -7.20 10.30
CA ASP A 12 -8.65 -6.15 10.10
C ASP A 12 -9.02 -4.92 10.95
N HIS A 13 -8.22 -4.65 11.98
CA HIS A 13 -8.46 -3.53 12.89
C HIS A 13 -8.23 -2.15 12.25
N THR A 14 -7.61 -2.07 11.07
CA THR A 14 -7.48 -0.82 10.31
C THR A 14 -8.70 -0.53 9.45
N LEU A 15 -9.58 -1.53 9.26
CA LEU A 15 -10.75 -1.46 8.40
C LEU A 15 -12.00 -1.12 9.21
N PHE A 16 -12.68 -0.06 8.82
CA PHE A 16 -13.96 0.37 9.37
C PHE A 16 -15.02 0.38 8.27
N PHE A 17 -16.21 -0.09 8.57
CA PHE A 17 -17.31 -0.09 7.61
C PHE A 17 -18.61 0.40 8.22
N LYS A 18 -19.48 0.93 7.37
CA LYS A 18 -20.83 1.35 7.73
C LYS A 18 -21.78 0.93 6.62
N HIS A 19 -22.87 0.29 7.02
CA HIS A 19 -23.97 -0.08 6.15
C HIS A 19 -25.14 0.84 6.45
N SER A 20 -25.79 1.38 5.42
CA SER A 20 -27.11 1.99 5.57
C SER A 20 -28.20 0.93 5.42
N ASP A 21 -29.40 1.25 5.93
CA ASP A 21 -30.58 0.41 5.74
C ASP A 21 -31.01 0.34 4.26
N SER A 22 -30.60 1.31 3.44
CA SER A 22 -30.78 1.34 1.99
C SER A 22 -29.76 0.49 1.21
N GLY A 23 -28.85 -0.21 1.90
CA GLY A 23 -27.84 -1.09 1.28
C GLY A 23 -26.56 -0.39 0.82
N GLU A 24 -26.37 0.88 1.17
CA GLU A 24 -25.15 1.62 0.86
C GLU A 24 -24.02 1.17 1.78
N VAL A 25 -22.86 0.93 1.18
CA VAL A 25 -21.67 0.44 1.89
C VAL A 25 -20.61 1.52 1.84
N ARG A 26 -20.07 1.81 3.03
CA ARG A 26 -18.95 2.72 3.22
C ARG A 26 -17.83 1.98 3.90
N ILE A 27 -16.63 2.19 3.39
CA ILE A 27 -15.43 1.55 3.88
C ILE A 27 -14.37 2.63 4.08
N LEU A 28 -13.79 2.62 5.27
CA LEU A 28 -12.76 3.53 5.71
C LEU A 28 -11.59 2.68 6.20
N LEU A 29 -10.45 2.77 5.52
CA LEU A 29 -9.23 2.07 5.88
C LEU A 29 -8.23 3.09 6.42
N VAL A 30 -7.75 2.88 7.64
CA VAL A 30 -6.87 3.81 8.36
C VAL A 30 -5.54 3.13 8.65
N TYR A 31 -4.49 3.54 7.96
CA TYR A 31 -3.16 2.99 8.15
C TYR A 31 -2.15 4.09 8.49
N VAL A 32 -1.73 4.15 9.76
CA VAL A 32 -0.75 5.12 10.28
C VAL A 32 -1.07 6.56 9.87
N ASN A 33 -0.48 7.05 8.76
CA ASN A 33 -0.64 8.41 8.25
C ASN A 33 -1.60 8.49 7.04
N ASP A 34 -1.99 7.36 6.46
CA ASP A 34 -2.82 7.30 5.25
C ASP A 34 -4.24 6.84 5.58
N ILE A 35 -5.22 7.52 4.99
CA ILE A 35 -6.63 7.19 5.10
C ILE A 35 -7.19 6.97 3.71
N ILE A 36 -7.78 5.79 3.48
CA ILE A 36 -8.55 5.49 2.27
C ILE A 36 -10.03 5.47 2.63
N LEU A 37 -10.80 6.32 1.96
CA LEU A 37 -12.26 6.35 2.05
C LEU A 37 -12.87 5.91 0.72
N THR A 38 -13.73 4.90 0.76
CA THR A 38 -14.50 4.42 -0.39
C THR A 38 -15.94 4.10 -0.01
N GLY A 39 -16.84 4.12 -0.99
CA GLY A 39 -18.26 3.88 -0.79
C GLY A 39 -19.08 4.46 -1.93
N ASN A 40 -20.36 4.10 -1.94
CA ASN A 40 -21.30 4.45 -3.01
C ASN A 40 -22.16 5.71 -2.74
N ASN A 41 -22.05 6.33 -1.55
CA ASN A 41 -22.74 7.57 -1.20
C ASN A 41 -21.75 8.75 -1.12
N GLU A 42 -21.79 9.66 -2.09
CA GLU A 42 -20.88 10.83 -2.17
C GLU A 42 -21.14 11.87 -1.08
N GLU A 43 -22.40 12.11 -0.70
CA GLU A 43 -22.75 13.13 0.30
C GLU A 43 -22.19 12.77 1.67
N GLU A 44 -22.31 11.51 2.07
CA GLU A 44 -21.78 11.07 3.35
C GLU A 44 -20.26 10.95 3.35
N LYS A 45 -19.63 10.62 2.20
CA LYS A 45 -18.17 10.73 2.07
C LYS A 45 -17.71 12.16 2.28
N ALA A 46 -18.42 13.14 1.70
CA ALA A 46 -18.11 14.55 1.88
C ALA A 46 -18.32 15.00 3.34
N SER A 47 -19.39 14.53 3.99
CA SER A 47 -19.65 14.78 5.42
C SER A 47 -18.52 14.22 6.30
N LEU A 48 -18.15 12.95 6.11
CA LEU A 48 -17.07 12.31 6.87
C LEU A 48 -15.74 13.02 6.65
N ARG A 49 -15.43 13.35 5.39
CA ARG A 49 -14.24 14.13 5.03
C ARG A 49 -14.21 15.44 5.79
N LYS A 50 -15.32 16.19 5.82
CA LYS A 50 -15.42 17.46 6.56
C LYS A 50 -15.18 17.27 8.06
N SER A 51 -15.75 16.22 8.66
CA SER A 51 -15.49 15.88 10.07
C SER A 51 -14.02 15.54 10.31
N LEU A 52 -13.40 14.77 9.42
CA LEU A 52 -12.00 14.36 9.52
C LEU A 52 -11.06 15.57 9.38
N THR A 53 -11.24 16.43 8.38
CA THR A 53 -10.45 17.65 8.18
C THR A 53 -10.64 18.69 9.31
N LYS A 54 -11.76 18.62 10.04
CA LYS A 54 -11.99 19.50 11.20
C LYS A 54 -11.15 19.07 12.42
N GLU A 55 -11.06 17.76 12.67
CA GLU A 55 -10.36 17.21 13.83
C GLU A 55 -8.85 17.00 13.56
N PHE A 56 -8.49 16.74 12.30
CA PHE A 56 -7.13 16.42 11.89
C PHE A 56 -6.74 17.24 10.66
N ASP A 57 -5.46 17.62 10.56
CA ASP A 57 -4.91 18.25 9.36
C ASP A 57 -4.71 17.19 8.25
N ILE A 58 -5.80 16.94 7.50
CA ILE A 58 -5.84 15.93 6.45
C ILE A 58 -5.80 16.61 5.09
N LYS A 59 -4.78 16.26 4.31
CA LYS A 59 -4.65 16.65 2.91
C LYS A 59 -5.30 15.61 2.00
N GLU A 60 -6.02 16.08 1.00
CA GLU A 60 -6.51 15.21 -0.06
C GLU A 60 -5.44 14.91 -1.11
N LEU A 61 -5.25 13.62 -1.36
CA LEU A 61 -4.33 13.12 -2.38
C LEU A 61 -5.06 12.62 -3.64
N GLY A 62 -6.39 12.58 -3.62
CA GLY A 62 -7.21 12.06 -4.71
C GLY A 62 -7.13 10.53 -4.83
N ARG A 63 -7.08 10.02 -6.07
CA ARG A 63 -6.97 8.56 -6.29
C ARG A 63 -5.61 8.06 -5.77
N PRO A 64 -5.58 6.96 -5.00
CA PRO A 64 -4.34 6.43 -4.44
C PRO A 64 -3.40 6.03 -5.59
N LYS A 65 -2.20 6.60 -5.58
CA LYS A 65 -1.09 6.22 -6.48
C LYS A 65 -0.07 5.34 -5.77
N TYR A 66 0.04 5.50 -4.46
CA TYR A 66 0.90 4.71 -3.59
C TYR A 66 0.10 4.39 -2.31
N PHE A 67 0.16 3.15 -1.87
CA PHE A 67 -0.38 2.72 -0.57
C PHE A 67 0.49 1.58 -0.04
N LEU A 68 0.92 1.64 1.23
CA LEU A 68 1.78 0.64 1.86
C LEU A 68 3.08 0.33 1.07
N GLY A 69 3.68 1.34 0.46
CA GLY A 69 4.87 1.17 -0.39
C GLY A 69 4.61 0.46 -1.73
N SER A 70 3.35 0.18 -2.06
CA SER A 70 2.94 -0.40 -3.35
C SER A 70 2.34 0.66 -4.26
N GLU A 71 2.73 0.65 -5.52
CA GLU A 71 2.16 1.48 -6.57
C GLU A 71 0.78 0.98 -6.97
N VAL A 72 -0.16 1.90 -7.09
CA VAL A 72 -1.53 1.62 -7.51
C VAL A 72 -1.77 2.35 -8.83
N ALA A 73 -1.81 1.59 -9.91
CA ALA A 73 -2.14 2.06 -11.25
C ALA A 73 -3.61 1.81 -11.55
N HIS A 74 -4.28 2.81 -12.12
CA HIS A 74 -5.70 2.76 -12.46
C HIS A 74 -5.83 2.72 -13.97
N SER A 75 -6.59 1.76 -14.49
CA SER A 75 -6.91 1.63 -15.92
C SER A 75 -8.40 1.40 -16.12
N SER A 76 -8.89 1.55 -17.35
CA SER A 76 -10.27 1.19 -17.70
C SER A 76 -10.58 -0.30 -17.49
N LYS A 77 -9.55 -1.16 -17.44
CA LYS A 77 -9.68 -2.60 -17.19
C LYS A 77 -9.68 -2.95 -15.70
N GLY A 78 -9.35 -2.01 -14.82
CA GLY A 78 -9.27 -2.23 -13.38
C GLY A 78 -8.04 -1.61 -12.73
N ILE A 79 -7.77 -2.06 -11.50
CA ILE A 79 -6.70 -1.59 -10.64
C ILE A 79 -5.53 -2.58 -10.69
N PHE A 80 -4.32 -2.06 -10.91
CA PHE A 80 -3.08 -2.83 -10.91
C PHE A 80 -2.22 -2.39 -9.74
N ILE A 81 -1.79 -3.34 -8.92
CA ILE A 81 -0.86 -3.10 -7.83
C ILE A 81 0.52 -3.57 -8.27
N SER A 82 1.53 -2.71 -8.12
CA SER A 82 2.91 -2.96 -8.56
C SER A 82 3.90 -2.57 -7.46
N GLN A 83 4.99 -3.32 -7.35
CA GLN A 83 6.15 -2.93 -6.53
C GLN A 83 7.37 -2.63 -7.41
N GLN A 84 7.15 -2.33 -8.68
CA GLN A 84 8.22 -2.13 -9.64
C GLN A 84 9.20 -1.02 -9.21
N LYS A 85 8.71 0.08 -8.64
CA LYS A 85 9.58 1.12 -8.08
C LYS A 85 10.45 0.62 -6.94
N TYR A 86 9.86 -0.06 -5.96
CA TYR A 86 10.62 -0.67 -4.86
C TYR A 86 11.72 -1.59 -5.39
N ILE A 87 11.40 -2.47 -6.34
CA ILE A 87 12.37 -3.38 -6.96
C ILE A 87 13.48 -2.60 -7.68
N LYS A 88 13.15 -1.57 -8.46
CA LYS A 88 14.13 -0.75 -9.18
C LYS A 88 15.03 0.05 -8.22
N ASP A 89 14.46 0.57 -7.14
CA ASP A 89 15.18 1.32 -6.11
C ASP A 89 16.15 0.38 -5.37
N LEU A 90 15.70 -0.82 -5.00
CA LEU A 90 16.54 -1.87 -4.42
C LEU A 90 17.68 -2.30 -5.36
N LEU A 91 17.38 -2.50 -6.65
CA LEU A 91 18.41 -2.82 -7.65
C LEU A 91 19.41 -1.68 -7.79
N ARG A 92 18.97 -0.42 -7.66
CA ARG A 92 19.87 0.74 -7.70
C ARG A 92 20.79 0.78 -6.49
N GLU A 93 20.22 0.65 -5.29
CA GLU A 93 20.96 0.69 -4.02
C GLU A 93 21.98 -0.46 -3.91
N THR A 94 21.66 -1.62 -4.46
CA THR A 94 22.58 -2.78 -4.48
C THR A 94 23.56 -2.78 -5.65
N GLY A 95 23.53 -1.77 -6.53
CA GLY A 95 24.36 -1.71 -7.73
C GLY A 95 24.01 -2.75 -8.81
N LYS A 96 22.83 -3.37 -8.73
CA LYS A 96 22.37 -4.48 -9.58
C LYS A 96 21.46 -4.08 -10.75
N LEU A 97 21.28 -2.79 -11.01
CA LEU A 97 20.47 -2.29 -12.15
C LEU A 97 20.88 -2.87 -13.51
N ALA A 98 22.19 -3.07 -13.72
CA ALA A 98 22.76 -3.59 -14.97
C ALA A 98 23.10 -5.08 -14.90
N CYS A 99 22.68 -5.80 -13.84
CA CYS A 99 22.91 -7.23 -13.73
C CYS A 99 22.15 -7.98 -14.83
N LYS A 100 22.72 -9.11 -15.26
CA LYS A 100 22.07 -10.02 -16.21
C LYS A 100 20.72 -10.46 -15.62
N PRO A 101 19.61 -10.39 -16.40
CA PRO A 101 18.34 -10.92 -15.95
C PRO A 101 18.47 -12.41 -15.58
N ALA A 102 17.88 -12.79 -14.46
CA ALA A 102 17.70 -14.19 -14.09
C ALA A 102 16.30 -14.65 -14.52
N SER A 103 16.15 -15.94 -14.78
CA SER A 103 14.82 -16.52 -15.01
C SER A 103 13.94 -16.34 -13.76
N THR A 104 12.68 -15.96 -13.96
CA THR A 104 11.68 -15.84 -12.88
C THR A 104 10.44 -16.67 -13.21
N PRO A 105 9.81 -17.35 -12.23
CA PRO A 105 10.21 -17.43 -10.81
C PRO A 105 11.51 -18.22 -10.62
N VAL A 106 12.22 -17.93 -9.52
CA VAL A 106 13.38 -18.75 -9.10
C VAL A 106 12.92 -20.19 -8.91
N GLU A 107 13.69 -21.16 -9.39
CA GLU A 107 13.36 -22.57 -9.20
C GLU A 107 13.17 -22.88 -7.71
N PRO A 108 11.98 -23.37 -7.30
CA PRO A 108 11.77 -23.80 -5.93
C PRO A 108 12.72 -24.97 -5.64
N ASN A 109 13.39 -24.92 -4.48
CA ASN A 109 14.41 -25.89 -4.06
C ASN A 109 15.75 -25.84 -4.83
N LEU A 110 16.11 -24.69 -5.40
CA LEU A 110 17.47 -24.49 -5.90
C LEU A 110 18.48 -24.79 -4.79
N LYS A 111 19.21 -25.91 -4.92
CA LYS A 111 20.30 -26.26 -4.01
C LYS A 111 21.44 -25.27 -4.24
N LEU A 112 21.50 -24.25 -3.38
CA LEU A 112 22.62 -23.32 -3.33
C LEU A 112 23.88 -24.13 -3.00
N GLY A 113 24.84 -24.15 -3.92
CA GLY A 113 26.17 -24.70 -3.65
C GLY A 113 26.92 -23.86 -2.62
N GLU A 114 28.08 -24.34 -2.15
CA GLU A 114 28.93 -23.57 -1.26
C GLU A 114 29.25 -22.20 -1.86
N ALA A 115 28.92 -21.14 -1.14
CA ALA A 115 29.26 -19.78 -1.53
C ALA A 115 30.78 -19.68 -1.63
N LYS A 116 31.30 -19.35 -2.82
CA LYS A 116 32.68 -18.86 -2.92
C LYS A 116 32.74 -17.59 -2.08
N LYS A 117 33.67 -17.52 -1.12
CA LYS A 117 33.92 -16.30 -0.35
C LYS A 117 34.21 -15.17 -1.33
N ASP A 118 33.29 -14.23 -1.46
CA ASP A 118 33.63 -12.92 -2.01
C ASP A 118 34.64 -12.28 -1.06
N PRO A 119 35.63 -11.51 -1.58
CA PRO A 119 36.53 -10.75 -0.72
C PRO A 119 35.71 -9.82 0.19
N ASP A 120 36.10 -9.75 1.46
CA ASP A 120 35.46 -8.89 2.46
C ASP A 120 35.31 -7.46 1.92
N VAL A 121 34.07 -6.96 1.89
CA VAL A 121 33.81 -5.54 1.64
C VAL A 121 34.25 -4.79 2.88
N ASP A 122 35.27 -3.95 2.72
CA ASP A 122 35.87 -3.16 3.79
C ASP A 122 34.79 -2.35 4.52
N LYS A 123 34.63 -2.60 5.82
CA LYS A 123 33.60 -1.99 6.69
C LYS A 123 33.93 -0.55 7.10
N VAL A 124 34.56 0.23 6.23
CA VAL A 124 35.00 1.59 6.56
C VAL A 124 34.28 2.61 5.69
N ALA A 125 33.03 2.91 6.07
CA ALA A 125 32.45 4.27 6.11
C ALA A 125 30.93 4.15 6.26
N TYR A 126 30.48 4.08 7.51
CA TYR A 126 29.22 4.72 7.91
C TYR A 126 29.50 6.18 8.24
#